data_AF-A0A167UDT2-F1
#
_entry.id   AF-A0A167UDT2-F1
#
_cell.length_a   1.000
_cell.length_b   1.000
_cell.length_c   1.000
_cell.angle_alpha   90.00
_cell.angle_beta   90.00
_cell.angle_gamma   90.00
#
_symmetry.space_group_name_H-M   'P 1'
#
loop_
_entity.id
_entity.type
_entity.pdbx_description
1 polymer ?
#
loop_
_entity_poly.entity_id
_entity_poly.type
_entity_poly.pdbx_seq_one_letter_code
_entity_poly.pdbx_strand_id
1 'polypeptide(L)'
;MLAGRVKLTAKDILEKEFKVSMRGYNQDEVDQFLDAIIKDYEAFHQEIEELQQENLRLKHQIEQLQKRPATPVGTTNFDILQRLSNLEKHVFGNKLYE
;
A
#
# COMPACT_ATOMS: atom_id res chain seq x y z
N MET A 1 -2.43 -14.70 -6.52
CA MET A 1 -2.90 -13.89 -7.67
C MET A 1 -4.40 -14.16 -7.87
N LEU A 2 -5.22 -13.12 -8.02
CA LEU A 2 -6.66 -13.24 -8.30
C LEU A 2 -6.98 -13.91 -9.65
N ALA A 3 -5.97 -14.00 -10.53
CA ALA A 3 -6.03 -14.59 -11.87
C ALA A 3 -6.54 -16.05 -11.95
N GLY A 4 -6.69 -16.76 -10.82
CA GLY A 4 -7.27 -18.11 -10.77
C GLY A 4 -8.67 -18.21 -10.14
N ARG A 5 -9.22 -17.12 -9.60
CA ARG A 5 -10.54 -17.13 -8.93
C ARG A 5 -11.64 -16.46 -9.76
N VAL A 6 -11.28 -15.46 -10.56
CA VAL A 6 -12.21 -14.75 -11.43
C VAL A 6 -12.14 -15.37 -12.82
N LYS A 7 -13.26 -15.89 -13.32
CA LYS A 7 -13.34 -16.67 -14.56
C LYS A 7 -13.56 -15.82 -15.82
N LEU A 8 -14.02 -14.59 -15.66
CA LEU A 8 -14.43 -13.69 -16.73
C LEU A 8 -13.85 -12.30 -16.46
N THR A 9 -13.48 -11.60 -17.53
CA THR A 9 -13.17 -10.18 -17.51
C THR A 9 -14.35 -9.38 -18.07
N ALA A 10 -14.38 -8.07 -17.82
CA ALA A 10 -15.36 -7.16 -18.43
C ALA A 10 -15.37 -7.31 -19.97
N LYS A 11 -14.19 -7.45 -20.56
CA LYS A 11 -14.02 -7.70 -22.00
C LYS A 11 -14.62 -9.03 -22.44
N ASP A 12 -14.39 -10.11 -21.68
CA ASP A 12 -14.96 -11.42 -22.02
C ASP A 12 -16.50 -11.41 -21.99
N ILE A 13 -17.10 -10.59 -21.13
CA ILE A 13 -18.56 -10.43 -21.04
C ILE A 13 -19.06 -9.61 -22.24
N LEU A 14 -18.36 -8.54 -22.61
CA LEU A 14 -18.72 -7.69 -23.75
C LEU A 14 -18.64 -8.44 -25.09
N GLU A 15 -17.61 -9.26 -25.29
CA GLU A 15 -17.39 -10.03 -26.52
C GLU A 15 -18.22 -11.34 -26.54
N LYS A 16 -19.08 -11.57 -25.54
CA LYS A 16 -19.82 -12.82 -25.41
C LYS A 16 -21.02 -12.88 -26.35
N GLU A 17 -20.93 -13.76 -27.36
CA GLU A 17 -22.08 -14.11 -28.19
C GLU A 17 -22.87 -15.31 -27.62
N PHE A 18 -24.19 -15.17 -27.57
CA PHE A 18 -25.12 -16.22 -27.16
C PHE A 18 -25.84 -16.80 -28.37
N LYS A 19 -26.09 -18.12 -28.35
CA LYS A 19 -26.91 -18.77 -29.37
C LYS A 19 -28.38 -18.44 -29.16
N VAL A 20 -29.06 -18.02 -30.22
CA VAL A 20 -30.50 -17.76 -30.20
C VAL A 20 -31.27 -19.08 -30.24
N SER A 21 -32.36 -19.18 -29.48
CA SER A 21 -33.26 -20.33 -29.49
C SER A 21 -34.72 -19.87 -29.54
N MET A 22 -35.62 -20.71 -30.06
CA MET A 22 -37.06 -20.43 -30.24
C MET A 22 -37.79 -19.99 -28.95
N ARG A 23 -37.23 -20.32 -27.77
CA ARG A 23 -37.70 -19.85 -26.45
C ARG A 23 -36.51 -19.44 -25.61
N GLY A 24 -35.93 -18.28 -25.94
CA GLY A 24 -34.84 -17.66 -25.19
C GLY A 24 -35.28 -16.42 -24.43
N TYR A 25 -34.34 -15.85 -23.67
CA TYR A 25 -34.49 -14.52 -23.11
C TYR A 25 -34.49 -13.45 -24.21
N ASN A 26 -35.10 -12.30 -23.93
CA ASN A 26 -35.03 -11.16 -24.82
C ASN A 26 -33.59 -10.64 -24.86
N GLN A 27 -33.03 -10.52 -26.06
CA GLN A 27 -31.65 -10.07 -26.25
C GLN A 27 -31.43 -8.67 -25.66
N ASP A 28 -32.34 -7.72 -25.88
CA ASP A 28 -32.18 -6.35 -25.39
C ASP A 28 -32.16 -6.28 -23.86
N GLU A 29 -32.96 -7.11 -23.19
CA GLU A 29 -32.96 -7.19 -21.72
C GLU A 29 -31.68 -7.83 -21.18
N VAL A 30 -31.17 -8.85 -21.87
CA VAL A 30 -29.90 -9.50 -21.53
C VAL A 30 -28.75 -8.51 -21.73
N ASP A 31 -28.71 -7.79 -22.85
CA ASP A 31 -27.64 -6.84 -23.16
C ASP A 31 -27.62 -5.69 -22.13
N GLN A 32 -28.78 -5.11 -21.79
CA GLN A 32 -28.86 -4.10 -20.73
C GLN A 32 -28.39 -4.61 -19.37
N PHE A 33 -28.69 -5.87 -19.05
CA PHE A 33 -28.23 -6.49 -17.81
C PHE A 33 -26.71 -6.75 -17.82
N LEU A 34 -26.17 -7.20 -18.96
CA LEU A 34 -24.73 -7.41 -19.14
C LEU A 34 -23.97 -6.09 -19.09
N ASP A 35 -24.51 -4.99 -19.61
CA ASP A 35 -23.91 -3.65 -19.51
C ASP A 35 -23.75 -3.22 -18.04
N ALA A 36 -24.74 -3.50 -17.19
CA ALA A 36 -24.64 -3.22 -15.75
C ALA A 36 -23.56 -4.08 -15.09
N ILE A 37 -23.51 -5.39 -15.41
CA ILE A 37 -22.48 -6.30 -14.89
C ILE A 37 -21.08 -5.87 -15.34
N ILE A 38 -20.90 -5.43 -16.59
CA ILE A 38 -19.63 -4.95 -17.11
C ILE A 38 -19.14 -3.76 -16.28
N LYS A 39 -20.01 -2.77 -16.03
CA LYS A 39 -19.68 -1.61 -15.19
C LYS A 39 -19.27 -2.01 -13.78
N ASP A 40 -20.00 -2.94 -13.17
CA ASP A 40 -19.65 -3.45 -11.84
C ASP A 40 -18.30 -4.17 -11.84
N TYR A 41 -18.01 -4.97 -12.87
CA TYR A 41 -16.72 -5.63 -13.03
C TYR A 41 -15.55 -4.64 -13.15
N GLU A 42 -15.73 -3.57 -13.92
CA GLU A 42 -14.74 -2.49 -14.02
C GLU A 42 -14.55 -1.77 -12.69
N ALA A 43 -15.64 -1.42 -12.01
CA ALA A 43 -15.60 -0.77 -10.70
C ALA A 43 -14.89 -1.64 -9.66
N PHE A 44 -15.17 -2.94 -9.61
CA PHE A 44 -14.47 -3.87 -8.72
C PHE A 44 -12.99 -3.97 -9.06
N HIS A 45 -12.63 -3.93 -10.35
CA HIS A 45 -11.22 -3.99 -10.75
C HIS A 45 -10.46 -2.74 -10.28
N GLN A 46 -11.06 -1.56 -10.47
CA GLN A 46 -10.51 -0.28 -10.01
C GLN A 46 -10.33 -0.27 -8.49
N GLU A 47 -11.37 -0.62 -7.73
CA GLU A 47 -11.32 -0.67 -6.27
C GLU A 47 -10.23 -1.63 -5.76
N ILE A 48 -10.11 -2.81 -6.40
CA ILE A 48 -9.06 -3.78 -6.04
C ILE A 48 -7.67 -3.22 -6.33
N GLU A 49 -7.49 -2.53 -7.45
CA GLU A 49 -6.21 -1.91 -7.81
C GLU A 49 -5.83 -0.81 -6.81
N GLU A 50 -6.78 0.07 -6.48
CA GLU A 50 -6.59 1.12 -5.48
C GLU A 50 -6.19 0.55 -4.11
N LEU A 51 -6.92 -0.46 -3.63
CA LEU A 51 -6.61 -1.13 -2.37
C LEU A 51 -5.25 -1.82 -2.41
N GLN A 52 -4.87 -2.43 -3.53
CA GLN A 52 -3.54 -3.04 -3.69
C GLN A 52 -2.43 -1.99 -3.65
N GLN A 53 -2.60 -0.87 -4.34
CA GLN A 53 -1.66 0.25 -4.33
C GLN A 53 -1.52 0.85 -2.92
N GLU A 54 -2.64 1.06 -2.21
CA GLU A 54 -2.62 1.53 -0.83
C GLU A 54 -1.90 0.52 0.09
N ASN A 55 -2.19 -0.77 -0.05
CA ASN A 55 -1.55 -1.80 0.75
C ASN A 55 -0.03 -1.84 0.53
N LEU A 56 0.42 -1.67 -0.72
CA LEU A 56 1.83 -1.55 -1.07
C LEU A 56 2.46 -0.31 -0.42
N ARG A 57 1.79 0.85 -0.49
CA ARG A 57 2.25 2.09 0.14
C ARG A 57 2.40 1.95 1.65
N LEU A 58 1.39 1.38 2.32
CA LEU A 58 1.39 1.16 3.76
C LEU A 58 2.50 0.17 4.19
N LYS A 59 2.67 -0.92 3.45
CA LYS A 59 3.78 -1.86 3.69
C LYS A 59 5.14 -1.19 3.58
N HIS A 60 5.34 -0.35 2.57
CA HIS A 60 6.59 0.38 2.42
C HIS A 60 6.83 1.37 3.58
N GLN A 61 5.78 2.07 4.02
CA GLN A 61 5.87 2.97 5.17
C GLN A 61 6.23 2.22 6.46
N ILE A 62 5.64 1.05 6.70
CA ILE A 62 5.97 0.19 7.83
C ILE A 62 7.44 -0.25 7.76
N GLU A 63 7.91 -0.69 6.59
CA GLU A 63 9.29 -1.10 6.40
C GLU A 63 10.28 0.05 6.68
N GLN A 64 9.97 1.28 6.22
CA GLN A 64 10.77 2.46 6.52
C GLN A 64 10.82 2.77 8.02
N LEU A 65 9.69 2.65 8.72
CA LEU A 65 9.63 2.87 10.17
C LEU A 65 10.40 1.78 10.94
N GLN A 66 10.36 0.52 10.49
CA GLN A 66 11.12 -0.57 11.08
C GLN A 66 12.63 -0.48 10.81
N LYS A 67 13.03 0.09 9.66
CA LYS A 67 14.43 0.33 9.31
C LYS A 67 15.03 1.57 9.97
N ARG A 68 14.23 2.45 10.58
CA ARG A 68 14.78 3.48 11.47
C ARG A 68 15.42 2.73 12.64
N PRO A 69 16.76 2.80 12.82
CA PRO A 69 17.34 2.29 14.04
C PRO A 69 16.65 3.03 15.18
N ALA A 70 16.17 2.29 16.18
CA ALA A 70 15.84 2.87 17.46
C ALA A 70 17.11 3.60 17.89
N THR A 71 17.13 4.93 17.72
CA THR A 71 18.18 5.75 18.28
C THR A 71 18.01 5.53 19.77
N PRO A 72 18.96 4.85 20.46
CA PRO A 72 18.82 4.66 21.87
C PRO A 72 18.91 6.06 22.43
N VAL A 73 17.78 6.60 22.89
CA VAL A 73 17.73 7.92 23.53
C VAL A 73 18.75 7.97 24.69
N GLY A 74 19.16 6.82 25.23
CA GLY A 74 20.25 6.68 26.19
C GLY A 74 21.69 6.85 25.65
N THR A 75 22.03 6.40 24.42
CA THR A 75 23.41 6.52 23.91
C THR A 75 23.72 7.93 23.42
N THR A 76 22.76 8.63 22.82
CA THR A 76 22.96 10.03 22.42
C THR A 76 23.14 10.91 23.64
N ASN A 77 22.37 10.68 24.72
CA ASN A 77 22.55 11.40 25.98
C ASN A 77 23.92 11.11 26.60
N PHE A 78 24.40 9.86 26.58
CA PHE A 78 25.74 9.51 27.05
C PHE A 78 26.84 10.18 26.22
N ASP A 79 26.75 10.14 24.89
CA ASP A 79 27.73 10.77 23.99
C ASP A 79 27.73 12.31 24.13
N ILE A 80 26.56 12.92 24.32
CA ILE A 80 26.41 14.35 24.59
C ILE A 80 27.08 14.71 25.92
N LEU A 81 26.83 13.95 26.99
CA LEU A 81 27.44 14.18 28.31
C LEU A 81 28.96 13.97 28.29
N GLN A 82 29.45 12.96 27.56
CA GLN A 82 30.89 12.72 27.42
C GLN A 82 31.59 13.86 26.64
N ARG A 83 30.96 14.34 25.56
CA ARG A 83 31.47 15.52 24.82
C ARG A 83 31.45 16.78 25.68
N LEU A 84 30.39 17.02 26.43
CA LEU A 84 30.30 18.14 27.38
C LEU A 84 31.41 18.05 28.44
N SER A 85 31.62 16.89 29.06
CA SER A 85 32.68 16.69 30.06
C SER A 85 34.09 16.91 29.49
N ASN A 86 34.33 16.46 28.25
CA ASN A 86 35.61 16.70 27.57
C ASN A 86 35.83 18.18 27.25
N LEU A 87 34.77 18.90 26.85
CA LEU A 87 34.82 20.34 26.65
C LEU A 87 35.06 21.08 27.97
N GLU A 88 34.40 20.70 29.05
CA GLU A 88 34.62 21.29 30.37
C GLU A 88 36.05 21.07 30.86
N LYS A 89 36.60 19.86 30.72
CA LYS A 89 38.02 19.62 31.03
C LYS A 89 38.97 20.46 30.20
N HIS A 90 38.66 20.69 28.92
CA HIS A 90 39.51 21.49 28.05
C HIS A 90 39.42 23.00 28.35
N VAL A 91 38.22 23.50 28.67
CA VAL A 91 37.95 24.92 28.94
C VAL A 91 38.28 25.30 30.39
N PHE A 92 38.07 24.40 31.35
CA PHE A 92 38.23 24.64 32.79
C PHE A 92 39.38 23.85 33.43
N GLY A 93 40.09 22.99 32.69
CA GLY A 93 41.18 22.17 33.21
C GLY A 93 42.32 22.97 33.84
N ASN A 94 42.49 24.24 33.45
CA ASN A 94 43.47 25.15 34.03
C ASN A 94 42.92 26.04 35.17
N LYS A 95 41.65 25.88 35.58
CA LYS A 95 41.01 26.67 36.66
C LYS A 95 40.59 25.85 37.89
N LEU A 96 40.78 24.53 37.88
CA LEU A 96 40.40 23.63 38.98
C LEU A 96 41.58 23.21 39.87
N TYR A 97 42.79 23.72 39.61
CA TYR A 97 44.00 23.41 40.37
C TYR A 97 44.79 24.67 40.82
N GLU A 98 44.15 25.84 40.87
CA GLU A 98 44.65 27.00 41.63
C GLU A 98 43.84 27.19 42.92
#